data_AF-A0A6G1SPU9-F1
#
_entry.id   AF-A0A6G1SPU9-F1
#
_cell.length_a   1.000
_cell.length_b   1.000
_cell.length_c   1.000
_cell.angle_alpha   90.00
_cell.angle_beta   90.00
_cell.angle_gamma   90.00
#
_symmetry.space_group_name_H-M   'P 1'
#
loop_
_entity.id
_entity.type
_entity.pdbx_description
1 polymer ?
#
loop_
_entity_poly.entity_id
_entity_poly.type
_entity_poly.pdbx_seq_one_letter_code
_entity_poly.pdbx_strand_id
1 'polypeptide(L)'
;MHGRLKIKTTKEQEEERKIKERERAYHFAHLTNKLFDLRPQEKTPELLEECFKLTTELLMINPDFCTVWNIRKECILKYIEITDPDNPDRCLRSLDELQFTLDCLKKNEKSYSGWQHRIWALSKMTESEYQKEVALCNMFLAKDDRNFHVWDYRNHISDIAKTDLQSEFDFTTEKINSNFSNFSAWHRRHKLLLRGLSMPDGECPKKM
;
A
#
# COMPACT_ATOMS: atom_id res chain seq x y z
N MET A 1 -0.10 6.57 -16.04
CA MET A 1 -0.67 7.30 -17.20
C MET A 1 -2.18 7.50 -17.01
N HIS A 2 -2.65 8.39 -16.13
CA HIS A 2 -4.08 8.73 -16.05
C HIS A 2 -4.26 10.21 -15.69
N GLY A 3 -5.32 10.84 -16.21
CA GLY A 3 -5.79 12.15 -15.76
C GLY A 3 -4.88 13.35 -16.03
N ARG A 4 -3.87 13.27 -16.90
CA ARG A 4 -3.03 14.44 -17.23
C ARG A 4 -3.86 15.48 -17.99
N LEU A 5 -4.20 16.57 -17.31
CA LEU A 5 -4.84 17.74 -17.90
C LEU A 5 -3.93 18.35 -18.97
N LYS A 6 -4.47 18.56 -20.18
CA LYS A 6 -3.76 19.29 -21.23
C LYS A 6 -3.86 20.79 -20.94
N ILE A 7 -2.87 21.32 -20.23
CA ILE A 7 -2.76 22.75 -19.95
C ILE A 7 -1.93 23.40 -21.07
N LYS A 8 -2.40 24.51 -21.65
CA LYS A 8 -1.59 25.34 -22.54
C LYS A 8 -0.54 26.07 -21.70
N THR A 9 0.69 25.59 -21.73
CA THR A 9 1.85 26.22 -21.06
C THR A 9 2.62 27.11 -22.03
N THR A 10 3.25 28.17 -21.51
CA THR A 10 4.20 28.98 -22.30
C THR A 10 5.46 28.18 -22.63
N LYS A 11 6.22 28.59 -23.66
CA LYS A 11 7.48 27.92 -24.02
C LYS A 11 8.47 27.88 -22.87
N GLU A 12 8.61 28.98 -22.14
CA GLU A 12 9.48 29.11 -20.97
C GLU A 12 9.10 28.15 -19.84
N GLN A 13 7.81 28.07 -19.48
CA GLN A 13 7.31 27.11 -18.48
C GLN A 13 7.52 25.65 -18.90
N GLU A 14 7.41 25.36 -20.20
CA GLU A 14 7.65 24.02 -20.72
C GLU A 14 9.15 23.65 -20.67
N GLU A 15 10.03 24.59 -20.97
CA GLU A 15 11.48 24.43 -20.86
C GLU A 15 11.92 24.22 -19.41
N GLU A 16 11.44 25.03 -18.47
CA GLU A 16 11.68 24.83 -17.04
C GLU A 16 11.19 23.46 -16.55
N ARG A 17 9.99 23.03 -16.97
CA ARG A 17 9.46 21.71 -16.61
C ARG A 17 10.36 20.60 -17.13
N LYS A 18 10.84 20.71 -18.38
CA LYS A 18 11.75 19.72 -18.98
C LYS A 18 13.09 19.66 -18.25
N ILE A 19 13.63 20.80 -17.79
CA ILE A 19 14.85 20.84 -16.98
C ILE A 19 14.63 20.10 -15.65
N LYS A 20 13.56 20.43 -14.91
CA LYS A 20 13.22 19.77 -13.64
C LYS A 20 12.96 18.27 -13.81
N GLU A 21 12.30 17.87 -14.89
CA GLU A 21 12.06 16.46 -15.22
C GLU A 21 13.38 15.72 -15.51
N ARG A 22 14.32 16.34 -16.24
CA ARG A 22 15.65 15.77 -16.50
C ARG A 22 16.49 15.64 -15.23
N GLU A 23 16.51 16.64 -14.37
CA GLU A 23 17.22 16.59 -13.08
C GLU A 23 16.69 15.45 -12.19
N ARG A 24 15.36 15.32 -12.09
CA ARG A 24 14.71 14.22 -11.37
C ARG A 24 15.03 12.86 -11.97
N ALA A 25 15.02 12.74 -13.29
CA ALA A 25 15.35 11.51 -13.98
C ALA A 25 16.82 11.12 -13.77
N TYR A 26 17.73 12.09 -13.84
CA TYR A 26 19.16 11.88 -13.55
C TYR A 26 19.38 11.43 -12.11
N HIS A 27 18.76 12.12 -11.14
CA HIS A 27 18.84 11.76 -9.72
C HIS A 27 18.30 10.35 -9.47
N PHE A 28 17.12 10.03 -10.01
CA PHE A 28 16.53 8.69 -9.89
C PHE A 28 17.42 7.61 -10.51
N ALA A 29 18.01 7.87 -11.69
CA ALA A 29 18.93 6.94 -12.33
C ALA A 29 20.22 6.75 -11.51
N HIS A 30 20.78 7.84 -10.96
CA HIS A 30 21.96 7.79 -10.11
C HIS A 30 21.71 6.94 -8.86
N LEU A 31 20.62 7.17 -8.14
CA LEU A 31 20.23 6.38 -6.97
C LEU A 31 19.99 4.90 -7.32
N THR A 32 19.35 4.64 -8.47
CA THR A 32 19.07 3.28 -8.93
C THR A 32 20.37 2.52 -9.21
N ASN A 33 21.31 3.15 -9.94
CA ASN A 33 22.62 2.56 -10.22
C ASN A 33 23.38 2.31 -8.91
N LYS A 34 23.42 3.29 -8.01
CA LYS A 34 24.06 3.13 -6.69
C LYS A 34 23.47 1.96 -5.91
N LEU A 35 22.13 1.81 -5.88
CA LEU A 35 21.48 0.69 -5.22
C LEU A 35 21.84 -0.67 -5.85
N PHE A 36 21.92 -0.73 -7.18
CA PHE A 36 22.24 -1.96 -7.90
C PHE A 36 23.72 -2.34 -7.78
N ASP A 37 24.62 -1.36 -7.81
CA ASP A 37 26.06 -1.56 -7.55
C ASP A 37 26.28 -1.99 -6.10
N LEU A 38 25.49 -1.44 -5.18
CA LEU A 38 25.54 -1.83 -3.78
C LEU A 38 25.06 -3.23 -3.54
N ARG A 39 24.19 -3.82 -4.40
CA ARG A 39 23.50 -5.09 -4.15
C ARG A 39 24.49 -6.14 -3.63
N PRO A 40 24.62 -6.32 -2.30
CA PRO A 40 25.81 -6.95 -1.79
C PRO A 40 25.66 -8.46 -1.91
N GLN A 41 26.74 -9.16 -2.25
CA GLN A 41 26.83 -10.59 -1.93
C GLN A 41 26.91 -10.81 -0.41
N GLU A 42 27.45 -9.83 0.34
CA GLU A 42 27.53 -9.83 1.81
C GLU A 42 26.84 -8.60 2.42
N LYS A 43 25.83 -8.82 3.26
CA LYS A 43 25.00 -7.77 3.86
C LYS A 43 25.50 -7.43 5.28
N THR A 44 26.49 -6.55 5.39
CA THR A 44 26.91 -5.99 6.68
C THR A 44 25.89 -4.97 7.22
N PRO A 45 25.87 -4.63 8.51
CA PRO A 45 24.97 -3.63 9.07
C PRO A 45 25.04 -2.27 8.37
N GLU A 46 26.24 -1.80 7.99
CA GLU A 46 26.46 -0.52 7.31
C GLU A 46 25.85 -0.52 5.90
N LEU A 47 26.00 -1.64 5.17
CA LEU A 47 25.42 -1.83 3.85
C LEU A 47 23.89 -1.92 3.91
N LEU A 48 23.33 -2.51 4.98
CA LEU A 48 21.90 -2.53 5.21
C LEU A 48 21.34 -1.13 5.46
N GLU A 49 22.03 -0.32 6.28
CA GLU A 49 21.61 1.07 6.52
C GLU A 49 21.57 1.88 5.22
N GLU A 50 22.61 1.75 4.39
CA GLU A 50 22.65 2.42 3.08
C GLU A 50 21.58 1.87 2.12
N CYS A 51 21.35 0.54 2.10
CA CYS A 51 20.25 -0.09 1.36
C CYS A 51 18.90 0.52 1.77
N PHE A 52 18.64 0.68 3.07
CA PHE A 52 17.40 1.27 3.56
C PHE A 52 17.26 2.74 3.14
N LYS A 53 18.33 3.54 3.21
CA LYS A 53 18.30 4.94 2.74
C LYS A 53 17.92 5.04 1.27
N LEU A 54 18.61 4.29 0.40
CA LEU A 54 18.39 4.34 -1.04
C LEU A 54 17.03 3.80 -1.45
N THR A 55 16.61 2.66 -0.88
CA THR A 55 15.28 2.10 -1.16
C THR A 55 14.17 3.04 -0.69
N THR A 56 14.33 3.70 0.46
CA THR A 56 13.38 4.70 0.96
C THR A 56 13.21 5.85 -0.02
N GLU A 57 14.32 6.43 -0.48
CA GLU A 57 14.29 7.55 -1.41
C GLU A 57 13.68 7.18 -2.77
N LEU A 58 14.10 6.05 -3.34
CA LEU A 58 13.61 5.56 -4.64
C LEU A 58 12.11 5.26 -4.62
N LEU A 59 11.61 4.59 -3.58
CA LEU A 59 10.20 4.24 -3.46
C LEU A 59 9.32 5.45 -3.13
N MET A 60 9.88 6.44 -2.42
CA MET A 60 9.23 7.73 -2.23
C MET A 60 9.16 8.54 -3.54
N ILE A 61 10.05 8.31 -4.51
CA ILE A 61 9.92 8.90 -5.85
C ILE A 61 8.92 8.09 -6.69
N ASN A 62 9.02 6.76 -6.67
CA ASN A 62 8.18 5.87 -7.46
C ASN A 62 7.86 4.57 -6.69
N PRO A 63 6.69 4.47 -6.04
CA PRO A 63 6.30 3.28 -5.29
C PRO A 63 5.94 2.08 -6.19
N ASP A 64 5.81 2.26 -7.51
CA ASP A 64 5.57 1.16 -8.45
C ASP A 64 6.85 0.43 -8.88
N PHE A 65 8.03 0.82 -8.35
CA PHE A 65 9.28 0.15 -8.66
C PHE A 65 9.42 -1.17 -7.88
N CYS A 66 8.81 -2.24 -8.40
CA CYS A 66 8.74 -3.54 -7.75
C CYS A 66 10.11 -4.14 -7.37
N THR A 67 11.14 -3.95 -8.19
CA THR A 67 12.50 -4.43 -7.90
C THR A 67 13.06 -3.82 -6.63
N VAL A 68 12.82 -2.53 -6.39
CA VAL A 68 13.30 -1.84 -5.18
C VAL A 68 12.58 -2.34 -3.94
N TRP A 69 11.28 -2.63 -4.02
CA TRP A 69 10.56 -3.32 -2.94
C TRP A 69 11.15 -4.71 -2.66
N ASN A 70 11.51 -5.47 -3.69
CA ASN A 70 12.14 -6.78 -3.50
C ASN A 70 13.50 -6.67 -2.80
N ILE A 71 14.35 -5.73 -3.23
CA ILE A 71 15.63 -5.44 -2.57
C ILE A 71 15.40 -5.02 -1.11
N ARG A 72 14.41 -4.16 -0.84
CA ARG A 72 14.07 -3.76 0.52
C ARG A 72 13.65 -4.96 1.38
N LYS A 73 12.79 -5.86 0.87
CA LYS A 73 12.43 -7.11 1.56
C LYS A 73 13.65 -7.97 1.87
N GLU A 74 14.56 -8.12 0.90
CA GLU A 74 15.81 -8.85 1.09
C GLU A 74 16.71 -8.22 2.18
N CYS A 75 16.74 -6.89 2.28
CA CYS A 75 17.46 -6.16 3.33
C CYS A 75 16.76 -6.33 4.70
N ILE A 76 15.42 -6.25 4.78
CA ILE A 76 14.65 -6.46 6.02
C ILE A 76 14.84 -7.88 6.55
N LEU A 77 14.71 -8.91 5.69
CA LEU A 77 14.87 -10.30 6.12
C LEU A 77 16.25 -10.55 6.71
N LYS A 78 17.29 -9.96 6.12
CA LYS A 78 18.65 -10.06 6.67
C LYS A 78 18.82 -9.27 7.96
N TYR A 79 18.22 -8.09 8.05
CA TYR A 79 18.21 -7.31 9.28
C TYR A 79 17.58 -8.10 10.45
N ILE A 80 16.45 -8.77 10.22
CA ILE A 80 15.82 -9.65 11.20
C ILE A 80 16.77 -10.78 11.60
N GLU A 81 17.39 -11.45 10.63
CA GLU A 81 18.32 -12.57 10.85
C GLU A 81 19.55 -12.16 11.69
N ILE A 82 20.06 -10.94 11.52
CA ILE A 82 21.24 -10.46 12.28
C ILE A 82 20.83 -9.89 13.64
N THR A 83 19.65 -9.29 13.76
CA THR A 83 19.26 -8.49 14.94
C THR A 83 18.51 -9.32 15.98
N ASP A 84 17.40 -9.95 15.59
CA ASP A 84 16.51 -10.69 16.50
C ASP A 84 15.62 -11.66 15.68
N PRO A 85 16.15 -12.83 15.26
CA PRO A 85 15.44 -13.79 14.41
C PRO A 85 14.11 -14.28 15.00
N ASP A 86 14.05 -14.37 16.32
CA ASP A 86 12.91 -14.89 17.05
C ASP A 86 11.80 -13.83 17.21
N ASN A 87 12.09 -12.54 16.99
CA ASN A 87 11.15 -11.43 17.12
C ASN A 87 11.10 -10.56 15.86
N PRO A 88 10.61 -11.09 14.72
CA PRO A 88 10.49 -10.32 13.48
C PRO A 88 9.58 -9.10 13.62
N ASP A 89 8.48 -9.18 14.39
CA ASP A 89 7.57 -8.05 14.65
C ASP A 89 8.33 -6.86 15.27
N ARG A 90 9.18 -7.13 16.27
CA ARG A 90 10.00 -6.11 16.94
C ARG A 90 10.97 -5.45 15.96
N CYS A 91 11.61 -6.23 15.09
CA CYS A 91 12.52 -5.73 14.07
C CYS A 91 11.81 -4.87 13.00
N LEU A 92 10.63 -5.27 12.53
CA LEU A 92 9.90 -4.44 11.56
C LEU A 92 9.39 -3.14 12.20
N ARG A 93 8.99 -3.18 13.48
CA ARG A 93 8.58 -1.99 14.23
C ARG A 93 9.74 -1.03 14.46
N SER A 94 10.96 -1.51 14.71
CA SER A 94 12.14 -0.64 14.84
C SER A 94 12.51 0.06 13.53
N LEU A 95 12.13 -0.52 12.38
CA LEU A 95 12.29 0.11 11.06
C LEU A 95 11.12 1.02 10.66
N ASP A 96 10.05 1.07 11.46
CA ASP A 96 8.81 1.79 11.16
C ASP A 96 8.22 1.45 9.76
N GLU A 97 8.29 0.17 9.38
CA GLU A 97 8.04 -0.26 8.00
C GLU A 97 6.57 -0.07 7.56
N LEU A 98 5.62 -0.18 8.50
CA LEU A 98 4.21 0.11 8.21
C LEU A 98 3.98 1.61 7.98
N GLN A 99 4.69 2.49 8.69
CA GLN A 99 4.59 3.92 8.43
C GLN A 99 5.19 4.27 7.08
N PHE A 100 6.36 3.72 6.76
CA PHE A 100 7.00 3.92 5.46
C PHE A 100 6.12 3.47 4.29
N THR A 101 5.51 2.28 4.37
CA THR A 101 4.58 1.81 3.32
C THR A 101 3.35 2.70 3.21
N LEU A 102 2.83 3.22 4.32
CA LEU A 102 1.73 4.19 4.31
C LEU A 102 2.13 5.48 3.59
N ASP A 103 3.34 6.00 3.82
CA ASP A 103 3.82 7.21 3.16
C ASP A 103 3.98 7.03 1.65
N CYS A 104 4.45 5.85 1.21
CA CYS A 104 4.46 5.46 -0.20
C CYS A 104 3.05 5.40 -0.80
N LEU A 105 2.09 4.80 -0.09
CA LEU A 105 0.70 4.67 -0.54
C LEU A 105 -0.05 6.01 -0.56
N LYS A 106 0.28 6.95 0.32
CA LYS A 106 -0.25 8.33 0.24
C LYS A 106 0.20 9.05 -1.03
N LYS A 107 1.38 8.71 -1.59
CA LYS A 107 1.84 9.24 -2.87
C LYS A 107 1.17 8.55 -4.06
N ASN A 108 0.99 7.23 -3.99
CA ASN A 108 0.27 6.47 -5.00
C ASN A 108 -0.53 5.32 -4.37
N GLU A 109 -1.79 5.59 -4.09
CA GLU A 109 -2.74 4.66 -3.48
C GLU A 109 -3.16 3.52 -4.43
N LYS A 110 -2.72 3.56 -5.68
CA LYS A 110 -2.97 2.55 -6.73
C LYS A 110 -1.72 1.71 -7.01
N SER A 111 -0.72 1.81 -6.14
CA SER A 111 0.50 1.02 -6.28
C SER A 111 0.28 -0.43 -5.87
N TYR A 112 0.33 -1.34 -6.84
CA TYR A 112 0.29 -2.78 -6.56
C TYR A 112 1.44 -3.19 -5.64
N SER A 113 2.66 -2.76 -5.94
CA SER A 113 3.84 -3.17 -5.16
C SER A 113 3.80 -2.63 -3.74
N GLY A 114 3.32 -1.41 -3.53
CA GLY A 114 3.14 -0.85 -2.19
C GLY A 114 2.16 -1.65 -1.33
N TRP A 115 0.98 -1.98 -1.85
CA TRP A 115 0.00 -2.79 -1.12
C TRP A 115 0.49 -4.22 -0.85
N GLN A 116 1.15 -4.85 -1.83
CA GLN A 116 1.70 -6.20 -1.66
C GLN A 116 2.82 -6.24 -0.63
N HIS A 117 3.69 -5.24 -0.59
CA HIS A 117 4.73 -5.14 0.44
C HIS A 117 4.13 -4.91 1.83
N ARG A 118 3.05 -4.12 1.94
CA ARG A 118 2.34 -3.93 3.21
C ARG A 118 1.73 -5.23 3.74
N ILE A 119 1.09 -6.03 2.88
CA ILE A 119 0.59 -7.37 3.24
C ILE A 119 1.73 -8.25 3.78
N TRP A 120 2.85 -8.29 3.06
CA TRP A 120 4.02 -9.06 3.47
C TRP A 120 4.60 -8.59 4.80
N ALA A 121 4.70 -7.28 5.03
CA ALA A 121 5.19 -6.71 6.28
C ALA A 121 4.28 -7.10 7.46
N LEU A 122 2.96 -6.98 7.29
CA LEU A 122 1.99 -7.39 8.30
C LEU A 122 2.05 -8.89 8.62
N SER A 123 2.34 -9.74 7.64
CA SER A 123 2.47 -11.18 7.87
C SER A 123 3.65 -11.56 8.79
N LYS A 124 4.49 -10.58 9.17
CA LYS A 124 5.60 -10.72 10.12
C LYS A 124 5.29 -10.07 11.47
N MET A 125 4.12 -9.48 11.64
CA MET A 125 3.70 -8.73 12.82
C MET A 125 2.62 -9.47 13.62
N THR A 126 2.36 -8.99 14.84
CA THR A 126 1.33 -9.53 15.73
C THR A 126 -0.09 -9.13 15.29
N GLU A 127 -1.09 -9.94 15.68
CA GLU A 127 -2.51 -9.78 15.31
C GLU A 127 -3.08 -8.38 15.68
N SER A 128 -2.51 -7.72 16.69
CA SER A 128 -2.93 -6.40 17.15
C SER A 128 -2.84 -5.29 16.09
N GLU A 129 -1.93 -5.40 15.11
CA GLU A 129 -1.79 -4.40 14.05
C GLU A 129 -2.91 -4.48 13.02
N TYR A 130 -3.49 -5.66 12.81
CA TYR A 130 -4.52 -5.88 11.78
C TYR A 130 -5.79 -5.04 12.04
N GLN A 131 -6.10 -4.75 13.30
CA GLN A 131 -7.24 -3.89 13.65
C GLN A 131 -7.04 -2.43 13.17
N LYS A 132 -5.79 -1.93 13.19
CA LYS A 132 -5.47 -0.58 12.68
C LYS A 132 -5.58 -0.51 11.17
N GLU A 133 -5.37 -1.63 10.48
CA GLU A 133 -5.45 -1.71 9.02
C GLU A 133 -6.86 -1.56 8.48
N VAL A 134 -7.88 -2.02 9.23
CA VAL A 134 -9.29 -1.77 8.88
C VAL A 134 -9.58 -0.27 8.89
N ALA A 135 -9.10 0.45 9.91
CA ALA A 135 -9.23 1.91 10.00
C ALA A 135 -8.47 2.62 8.85
N LEU A 136 -7.30 2.13 8.48
CA LEU A 136 -6.55 2.62 7.32
C LEU A 136 -7.34 2.43 6.02
N CYS A 137 -7.98 1.27 5.82
CA CYS A 137 -8.86 1.05 4.67
C CYS A 137 -10.00 2.08 4.64
N ASN A 138 -10.63 2.36 5.78
CA ASN A 138 -11.68 3.37 5.86
C ASN A 138 -11.18 4.75 5.41
N MET A 139 -9.99 5.15 5.83
CA MET A 139 -9.37 6.42 5.42
C MET A 139 -9.17 6.49 3.89
N PHE A 140 -8.61 5.46 3.27
CA PHE A 140 -8.41 5.46 1.81
C PHE A 140 -9.73 5.39 1.03
N LEU A 141 -10.71 4.59 1.48
CA LEU A 141 -12.04 4.48 0.87
C LEU A 141 -12.94 5.69 1.11
N ALA A 142 -12.61 6.56 2.06
CA ALA A 142 -13.25 7.86 2.19
C ALA A 142 -12.79 8.84 1.09
N LYS A 143 -11.57 8.65 0.56
CA LYS A 143 -10.99 9.49 -0.50
C LYS A 143 -11.35 8.98 -1.91
N ASP A 144 -11.23 7.68 -2.16
CA ASP A 144 -11.62 7.02 -3.41
C ASP A 144 -12.36 5.72 -3.06
N ASP A 145 -13.69 5.82 -2.98
CA ASP A 145 -14.57 4.71 -2.60
C ASP A 145 -14.59 3.57 -3.63
N ARG A 146 -14.06 3.81 -4.83
CA ARG A 146 -13.92 2.82 -5.92
C ARG A 146 -12.49 2.31 -6.07
N ASN A 147 -11.58 2.63 -5.15
CA ASN A 147 -10.22 2.12 -5.20
C ASN A 147 -10.21 0.62 -4.90
N PHE A 148 -10.19 -0.20 -5.96
CA PHE A 148 -10.23 -1.65 -5.84
C PHE A 148 -9.02 -2.23 -5.11
N HIS A 149 -7.85 -1.58 -5.15
CA HIS A 149 -6.67 -2.05 -4.41
C HIS A 149 -6.92 -2.02 -2.89
N VAL A 150 -7.58 -0.97 -2.41
CA VAL A 150 -7.93 -0.82 -0.99
C VAL A 150 -9.02 -1.81 -0.62
N TRP A 151 -10.01 -2.03 -1.49
CA TRP A 151 -11.03 -3.06 -1.27
C TRP A 151 -10.43 -4.47 -1.21
N ASP A 152 -9.52 -4.80 -2.12
CA ASP A 152 -8.83 -6.10 -2.13
C ASP A 152 -7.95 -6.26 -0.88
N TYR A 153 -7.25 -5.21 -0.48
CA TYR A 153 -6.48 -5.19 0.76
C TYR A 153 -7.38 -5.38 1.99
N ARG A 154 -8.50 -4.64 2.08
CA ARG A 154 -9.50 -4.80 3.15
C ARG A 154 -10.01 -6.23 3.22
N ASN A 155 -10.33 -6.83 2.08
CA ASN A 155 -10.80 -8.22 2.02
C ASN A 155 -9.77 -9.18 2.63
N HIS A 156 -8.50 -9.03 2.23
CA HIS A 156 -7.42 -9.86 2.75
C HIS A 156 -7.21 -9.69 4.25
N ILE A 157 -7.18 -8.44 4.73
CA ILE A 157 -6.96 -8.15 6.15
C ILE A 157 -8.15 -8.59 7.02
N SER A 158 -9.39 -8.37 6.57
CA SER A 158 -10.58 -8.72 7.37
C SER A 158 -10.66 -10.24 7.62
N ASP A 159 -10.17 -11.04 6.68
CA ASP A 159 -10.09 -12.50 6.82
C ASP A 159 -9.07 -12.92 7.88
N ILE A 160 -7.92 -12.23 7.94
CA ILE A 160 -6.87 -12.53 8.91
C ILE A 160 -7.21 -11.97 10.30
N ALA A 161 -7.75 -10.75 10.34
CA ALA A 161 -8.15 -10.04 11.55
C ALA A 161 -9.40 -10.64 12.22
N LYS A 162 -10.03 -11.64 11.58
CA LYS A 162 -11.30 -12.26 11.99
C LYS A 162 -12.35 -11.21 12.34
N THR A 163 -12.42 -10.16 11.52
CA THR A 163 -13.37 -9.07 11.72
C THR A 163 -14.78 -9.63 11.71
N ASP A 164 -15.63 -9.09 12.59
CA ASP A 164 -17.03 -9.49 12.67
C ASP A 164 -17.74 -9.30 11.32
N LEU A 165 -18.41 -10.36 10.86
CA LEU A 165 -19.05 -10.38 9.55
C LEU A 165 -20.17 -9.36 9.45
N GLN A 166 -20.91 -9.13 10.53
CA GLN A 166 -22.00 -8.15 10.54
C GLN A 166 -21.44 -6.73 10.39
N SER A 167 -20.36 -6.40 11.08
CA SER A 167 -19.70 -5.09 10.95
C SER A 167 -19.21 -4.81 9.52
N GLU A 168 -18.69 -5.84 8.82
CA GLU A 168 -18.31 -5.74 7.41
C GLU A 168 -19.52 -5.58 6.49
N PHE A 169 -20.63 -6.26 6.81
CA PHE A 169 -21.89 -6.11 6.08
C PHE A 169 -22.45 -4.69 6.22
N ASP A 170 -22.48 -4.16 7.45
CA ASP A 170 -22.94 -2.80 7.75
C ASP A 170 -22.07 -1.75 7.04
N PHE A 171 -20.75 -1.97 7.01
CA PHE A 171 -19.84 -1.12 6.23
C PHE A 171 -20.19 -1.11 4.73
N THR A 172 -20.51 -2.27 4.15
CA THR A 172 -20.99 -2.28 2.75
C THR A 172 -22.33 -1.56 2.58
N THR A 173 -23.21 -1.58 3.60
CA THR A 173 -24.49 -0.85 3.59
C THR A 173 -24.25 0.64 3.49
N GLU A 174 -23.39 1.16 4.36
CA GLU A 174 -23.00 2.56 4.38
C GLU A 174 -22.43 3.00 3.01
N LYS A 175 -21.51 2.23 2.44
CA LYS A 175 -20.87 2.56 1.15
C LYS A 175 -21.85 2.53 -0.01
N ILE A 176 -22.77 1.55 -0.04
CA ILE A 176 -23.79 1.45 -1.08
C ILE A 176 -24.83 2.58 -0.97
N ASN A 177 -25.25 2.93 0.25
CA ASN A 177 -26.17 4.04 0.47
C ASN A 177 -25.54 5.38 0.09
N SER A 178 -24.23 5.54 0.30
CA SER A 178 -23.48 6.74 -0.08
C SER A 178 -23.25 6.83 -1.59
N ASN A 179 -22.99 5.69 -2.25
CA ASN A 179 -22.78 5.60 -3.69
C ASN A 179 -23.34 4.27 -4.22
N PHE A 180 -24.56 4.31 -4.73
CA PHE A 180 -25.25 3.11 -5.22
C PHE A 180 -24.50 2.40 -6.35
N SER A 181 -23.71 3.13 -7.15
CA SER A 181 -22.89 2.58 -8.24
C SER A 181 -21.52 2.06 -7.78
N ASN A 182 -21.28 1.95 -6.48
CA ASN A 182 -20.04 1.38 -5.95
C ASN A 182 -20.03 -0.15 -6.12
N PHE A 183 -19.57 -0.60 -7.29
CA PHE A 183 -19.46 -2.03 -7.62
C PHE A 183 -18.55 -2.81 -6.66
N SER A 184 -17.51 -2.18 -6.10
CA SER A 184 -16.62 -2.83 -5.13
C SER A 184 -17.34 -3.16 -3.83
N ALA A 185 -18.20 -2.26 -3.34
CA ALA A 185 -19.03 -2.51 -2.16
C ALA A 185 -20.07 -3.62 -2.41
N TRP A 186 -20.73 -3.61 -3.57
CA TRP A 186 -21.67 -4.68 -3.96
C TRP A 186 -20.98 -6.04 -4.09
N HIS A 187 -19.80 -6.09 -4.71
CA HIS A 187 -19.01 -7.31 -4.82
C HIS A 187 -18.59 -7.86 -3.46
N ARG A 188 -18.15 -6.97 -2.55
CA ARG A 188 -17.83 -7.35 -1.17
C ARG A 188 -19.06 -7.91 -0.44
N ARG A 189 -20.21 -7.24 -0.52
CA ARG A 189 -21.48 -7.72 0.04
C ARG A 189 -21.82 -9.12 -0.47
N HIS A 190 -21.74 -9.35 -1.78
CA HIS A 190 -22.02 -10.65 -2.37
C HIS A 190 -21.11 -11.75 -1.77
N LYS A 191 -19.80 -11.47 -1.65
CA LYS A 191 -18.86 -12.40 -1.00
C LYS A 191 -19.18 -12.67 0.47
N LEU A 192 -19.62 -11.66 1.23
CA LEU A 192 -19.99 -11.82 2.64
C LEU A 192 -21.20 -12.75 2.80
N LEU A 193 -22.22 -12.61 1.95
CA LEU A 193 -23.41 -13.46 1.98
C LEU A 193 -23.09 -14.93 1.67
N LEU A 194 -22.18 -15.18 0.71
CA LEU A 194 -21.71 -16.54 0.42
C LEU A 194 -21.00 -17.22 1.61
N ARG A 195 -20.53 -16.44 2.59
CA ARG A 195 -19.86 -16.96 3.80
C ARG A 195 -20.83 -17.27 4.95
N GLY A 196 -22.14 -17.21 4.72
CA GLY A 196 -23.15 -17.68 5.67
C GLY A 196 -23.81 -16.58 6.50
N LEU A 197 -23.61 -15.30 6.16
CA LEU A 197 -24.46 -14.24 6.68
C LEU A 197 -25.89 -14.41 6.15
N SER A 198 -26.84 -14.69 7.03
CA SER A 198 -28.26 -14.58 6.73
C SER A 198 -28.58 -13.11 6.48
N MET A 199 -29.24 -12.81 5.36
CA MET A 199 -29.80 -11.48 5.13
C MET A 199 -30.73 -11.14 6.30
N PRO A 200 -30.63 -9.92 6.88
CA PRO A 200 -31.66 -9.45 7.79
C PRO A 200 -33.01 -9.47 7.06
N ASP A 201 -34.04 -10.02 7.70
CA ASP A 201 -35.40 -10.00 7.14
C ASP A 201 -35.82 -8.54 6.89
N GLY A 202 -35.98 -8.16 5.61
CA GLY A 202 -36.75 -6.97 5.23
C GLY A 202 -36.03 -5.78 4.57
N GLU A 203 -34.71 -5.76 4.39
CA GLU A 203 -34.04 -4.62 3.72
C GLU A 203 -33.64 -4.93 2.27
N CYS A 204 -34.65 -5.09 1.41
CA CYS A 204 -34.44 -4.85 -0.01
C CYS A 204 -34.43 -3.33 -0.23
N PRO A 205 -33.36 -2.72 -0.79
CA PRO A 205 -33.39 -1.31 -1.15
C PRO A 205 -34.59 -1.10 -2.04
N LYS A 206 -35.51 -0.22 -1.63
CA LYS A 206 -36.69 0.10 -2.45
C LYS A 206 -36.21 0.40 -3.86
N LYS A 207 -36.68 -0.41 -4.82
CA LYS A 207 -36.50 -0.14 -6.25
C LYS A 207 -36.90 1.32 -6.46
N MET A 208 -35.96 2.15 -6.93
CA MET A 208 -36.31 3.42 -7.58
C MET A 208 -37.00 3.13 -8.90
#